data_AF-A0A1F9MGK0-F1
#
_entry.id   AF-A0A1F9MGK0-F1
#
_cell.length_a   1.000
_cell.length_b   1.000
_cell.length_c   1.000
_cell.angle_alpha   90.00
_cell.angle_beta   90.00
_cell.angle_gamma   90.00
#
_symmetry.space_group_name_H-M   'P 1'
#
loop_
_entity.id
_entity.type
_entity.pdbx_description
1 polymer ?
#
loop_
_entity_poly.entity_id
_entity_poly.type
_entity_poly.pdbx_seq_one_letter_code
_entity_poly.pdbx_strand_id
1 'polypeptide(L)'
;MLVRESDGTDQDLEHWRRFVDEYKEHDPVDAGLLRKAELVRLDDRGISLAFPTEGAFTVRFESDERRNALAGSLGQFCGRELEVEFEFRALVEGARTIEALEQRESALRAEQLRASWLTDERVRLLTGVFDVTLERVFAEED
;
A
#
# COMPACT_ATOMS: atom_id res chain seq x y z
N MET A 1 -18.08 6.38 11.20
CA MET A 1 -19.36 6.04 10.54
C MET A 1 -19.02 5.34 9.22
N LEU A 2 -19.01 4.01 9.21
CA LEU A 2 -18.70 3.18 8.04
C LEU A 2 -20.02 2.56 7.57
N VAL A 3 -20.62 3.10 6.51
CA VAL A 3 -21.84 2.52 5.92
C VAL A 3 -21.75 2.57 4.40
N ARG A 4 -21.28 1.46 3.80
CA ARG A 4 -21.60 1.04 2.43
C ARG A 4 -21.15 -0.40 2.22
N GLU A 5 -21.95 -1.19 1.50
CA GLU A 5 -21.55 -2.49 0.95
C GLU A 5 -20.37 -2.28 -0.02
N SER A 6 -19.29 -3.06 0.13
CA SER A 6 -18.10 -2.98 -0.72
C SER A 6 -18.34 -3.67 -2.06
N ASP A 7 -18.14 -2.90 -3.14
CA ASP A 7 -18.11 -3.39 -4.52
C ASP A 7 -16.70 -3.94 -4.89
N GLY A 8 -15.79 -4.05 -3.91
CA GLY A 8 -14.42 -4.50 -4.12
C GLY A 8 -13.52 -3.50 -4.84
N THR A 9 -13.76 -2.20 -4.66
CA THR A 9 -13.10 -1.13 -5.43
C THR A 9 -11.86 -0.58 -4.71
N ASP A 10 -10.99 0.13 -5.44
CA ASP A 10 -9.86 0.87 -4.86
C ASP A 10 -10.32 1.89 -3.78
N GLN A 11 -11.58 2.35 -3.85
CA GLN A 11 -12.18 3.22 -2.83
C GLN A 11 -12.32 2.53 -1.46
N ASP A 12 -12.62 1.23 -1.44
CA ASP A 12 -12.70 0.46 -0.20
C ASP A 12 -11.32 0.30 0.43
N LEU A 13 -10.30 0.11 -0.41
CA LEU A 13 -8.90 0.06 0.03
C LEU A 13 -8.42 1.40 0.57
N GLU A 14 -8.86 2.53 0.00
CA GLU A 14 -8.56 3.85 0.55
C GLU A 14 -9.27 4.12 1.89
N HIS A 15 -10.54 3.72 2.02
CA HIS A 15 -11.26 3.79 3.29
C HIS A 15 -10.57 2.94 4.36
N TRP A 16 -10.16 1.73 4.00
CA TRP A 16 -9.39 0.85 4.86
C TRP A 16 -8.04 1.46 5.25
N ARG A 17 -7.30 2.06 4.31
CA ARG A 17 -6.05 2.78 4.60
C ARG A 17 -6.26 3.86 5.65
N ARG A 18 -7.26 4.72 5.47
CA ARG A 18 -7.57 5.79 6.42
C ARG A 18 -7.90 5.24 7.81
N PHE A 19 -8.71 4.19 7.86
CA PHE A 19 -9.02 3.50 9.11
C PHE A 19 -7.75 2.97 9.79
N VAL A 20 -6.87 2.31 9.05
CA VAL A 20 -5.60 1.76 9.58
C VAL A 20 -4.66 2.87 10.04
N ASP A 21 -4.64 4.01 9.35
CA ASP A 21 -3.87 5.20 9.76
C ASP A 21 -4.38 5.78 11.08
N GLU A 22 -5.70 5.83 11.29
CA GLU A 22 -6.31 6.24 12.57
C GLU A 22 -6.06 5.21 13.67
N TYR A 23 -6.18 3.91 13.35
CA TYR A 23 -5.96 2.81 14.27
C TYR A 23 -4.49 2.69 14.72
N LYS A 24 -3.53 3.17 13.92
CA LYS A 24 -2.10 3.19 14.26
C LYS A 24 -1.80 3.92 15.57
N GLU A 25 -2.57 4.95 15.89
CA GLU A 25 -2.43 5.68 17.16
C GLU A 25 -2.92 4.84 18.36
N HIS A 26 -3.78 3.85 18.11
CA HIS A 26 -4.27 2.90 19.11
C HIS A 26 -3.32 1.70 19.28
N ASP A 27 -2.96 1.02 18.18
CA ASP A 27 -1.98 -0.06 18.19
C ASP A 27 -1.09 0.00 16.93
N PRO A 28 0.16 0.49 17.06
CA PRO A 28 1.05 0.63 15.91
C PRO A 28 1.57 -0.70 15.37
N VAL A 29 1.59 -1.77 16.19
CA VAL A 29 2.06 -3.09 15.77
C VAL A 29 0.99 -3.75 14.91
N ASP A 30 -0.26 -3.72 15.38
CA ASP A 30 -1.38 -4.26 14.62
C ASP A 30 -1.68 -3.42 13.38
N ALA A 31 -1.55 -2.09 13.43
CA ALA A 31 -1.65 -1.27 12.22
C ALA A 31 -0.59 -1.66 11.16
N GLY A 32 0.65 -1.92 11.57
CA GLY A 32 1.70 -2.39 10.66
C GLY A 32 1.38 -3.74 10.01
N LEU A 33 0.68 -4.62 10.73
CA LEU A 33 0.18 -5.88 10.19
C LEU A 33 -0.98 -5.65 9.20
N LEU A 34 -1.97 -4.84 9.58
CA LEU A 34 -3.16 -4.57 8.76
C LEU A 34 -2.80 -3.93 7.41
N ARG A 35 -1.67 -3.20 7.31
CA ARG A 35 -1.15 -2.69 6.03
C ARG A 35 -0.73 -3.76 5.04
N LYS A 36 -0.28 -4.91 5.55
CA LYS A 36 0.19 -6.07 4.78
C LYS A 36 -0.92 -7.03 4.41
N ALA A 37 -2.08 -6.90 5.07
CA ALA A 37 -3.25 -7.67 4.73
C ALA A 37 -3.80 -7.23 3.37
N GLU A 38 -4.21 -8.20 2.57
CA GLU A 38 -5.13 -7.95 1.48
C GLU A 38 -6.54 -7.76 2.05
N LEU A 39 -7.16 -6.64 1.68
CA LEU A 39 -8.56 -6.42 1.96
C LEU A 39 -9.39 -7.27 1.00
N VAL A 40 -10.09 -8.27 1.54
CA VAL A 40 -10.97 -9.16 0.76
C VAL A 40 -12.38 -8.59 0.72
N ARG A 41 -12.91 -8.20 1.88
CA ARG A 41 -14.27 -7.65 2.05
C ARG A 41 -14.27 -6.58 3.12
N LEU A 42 -15.08 -5.53 2.90
CA LEU A 42 -15.37 -4.49 3.87
C LEU A 42 -16.85 -4.10 3.78
N ASP A 43 -17.66 -4.38 4.79
CA ASP A 43 -19.06 -3.96 4.77
C ASP A 43 -19.60 -3.60 6.15
N ASP A 44 -20.92 -3.46 6.24
CA ASP A 44 -21.62 -3.11 7.45
C ASP A 44 -21.53 -4.20 8.53
N ARG A 45 -21.33 -5.47 8.13
CA ARG A 45 -21.26 -6.63 9.03
C ARG A 45 -19.85 -6.92 9.50
N GLY A 46 -18.85 -6.69 8.66
CA GLY A 46 -17.51 -7.14 8.99
C GLY A 46 -16.40 -6.77 8.02
N ILE A 47 -15.24 -7.33 8.31
CA ILE A 47 -14.01 -7.17 7.56
C ILE A 47 -13.43 -8.56 7.31
N SER A 48 -13.03 -8.84 6.07
CA SER A 48 -12.31 -10.06 5.73
C SER A 48 -10.92 -9.68 5.22
N LEU A 49 -9.89 -10.24 5.86
CA LEU A 49 -8.49 -9.93 5.62
C LEU A 49 -7.72 -11.19 5.26
N ALA A 50 -6.98 -11.16 4.15
CA ALA A 50 -6.08 -12.23 3.76
C ALA A 50 -4.63 -11.82 4.04
N PHE A 51 -3.94 -12.57 4.89
CA PHE A 51 -2.54 -12.37 5.20
C PHE A 51 -1.63 -13.22 4.31
N PRO A 52 -0.45 -12.68 3.93
CA PRO A 52 0.53 -13.45 3.19
C PRO A 52 1.04 -14.61 4.04
N THR A 53 1.10 -15.80 3.44
CA THR A 53 1.73 -16.98 4.06
C THR A 53 3.25 -16.89 4.09
N GLU A 54 3.85 -16.01 3.29
CA GLU A 54 5.30 -15.88 3.16
C GLU A 54 5.88 -14.82 4.11
N GLY A 55 6.96 -15.19 4.82
CA GLY A 55 7.73 -14.31 5.71
C GLY A 55 7.67 -14.69 7.20
N ALA A 56 8.53 -14.08 8.01
CA ALA A 56 8.56 -14.27 9.47
C ALA A 56 7.29 -13.79 10.21
N PHE A 57 6.35 -13.20 9.46
CA PHE A 57 5.11 -12.61 9.96
C PHE A 57 4.02 -13.67 10.23
N THR A 58 3.99 -14.76 9.45
CA THR A 58 2.94 -15.80 9.47
C THR A 58 2.91 -16.57 10.81
N VAL A 59 4.09 -16.84 11.38
CA VAL A 59 4.22 -17.65 12.61
C VAL A 59 3.63 -16.98 13.85
N ARG A 60 3.53 -15.64 13.88
CA ARG A 60 3.01 -14.89 15.04
C ARG A 60 1.50 -14.70 15.00
N PHE A 61 0.87 -14.84 13.83
CA PHE A 61 -0.55 -14.54 13.60
C PHE A 61 -1.41 -15.78 13.34
N GLU A 62 -0.81 -16.96 13.27
CA GLU A 62 -1.53 -18.22 13.15
C GLU A 62 -2.27 -18.63 14.43
N SER A 63 -1.94 -18.08 15.60
CA SER A 63 -2.67 -18.42 16.82
C SER A 63 -4.05 -17.77 16.84
N ASP A 64 -5.07 -18.58 17.17
CA ASP A 64 -6.45 -18.10 17.29
C ASP A 64 -6.58 -17.04 18.39
N GLU A 65 -5.73 -17.06 19.41
CA GLU A 65 -5.66 -16.03 20.45
C GLU A 65 -5.30 -14.66 19.88
N ARG A 66 -4.30 -14.57 19.00
CA ARG A 66 -3.89 -13.28 18.41
C ARG A 66 -4.94 -12.78 17.43
N ARG A 67 -5.57 -13.68 16.67
CA ARG A 67 -6.70 -13.36 15.78
C ARG A 67 -7.88 -12.78 16.55
N ASN A 68 -8.30 -13.46 17.62
CA ASN A 68 -9.39 -13.01 18.47
C ASN A 68 -9.06 -11.69 19.18
N ALA A 69 -7.83 -11.50 19.63
CA ALA A 69 -7.37 -10.25 20.23
C ALA A 69 -7.41 -9.09 19.22
N LEU A 70 -6.97 -9.32 17.98
CA LEU A 70 -7.05 -8.32 16.92
C LEU A 70 -8.50 -8.00 16.56
N ALA A 71 -9.36 -9.01 16.36
CA ALA A 71 -10.77 -8.82 16.08
C ALA A 71 -11.48 -8.02 17.18
N GLY A 72 -11.22 -8.35 18.45
CA GLY A 72 -11.72 -7.62 19.60
C GLY A 72 -11.22 -6.18 19.65
N SER A 73 -9.93 -5.95 19.35
CA SER A 73 -9.36 -4.59 19.30
C SER A 73 -9.98 -3.75 18.19
N LEU A 74 -10.16 -4.33 17.00
CA LEU A 74 -10.83 -3.66 15.87
C LEU A 74 -12.28 -3.32 16.21
N GLY A 75 -13.02 -4.26 16.82
CA GLY A 75 -14.40 -4.02 17.27
C GLY A 75 -14.48 -2.90 18.32
N GLN A 76 -13.61 -2.96 19.33
CA GLN A 76 -13.53 -1.92 20.37
C GLN A 76 -13.24 -0.54 19.76
N PHE A 77 -12.28 -0.45 18.84
CA PHE A 77 -11.95 0.80 18.15
C PHE A 77 -13.12 1.33 17.32
N CYS A 78 -13.89 0.44 16.69
CA CYS A 78 -15.09 0.81 15.95
C CYS A 78 -16.29 1.13 16.85
N GLY A 79 -16.19 0.89 18.16
CA GLY A 79 -17.29 1.02 19.11
C GLY A 79 -18.44 0.04 18.88
N ARG A 80 -18.20 -1.05 18.14
CA ARG A 80 -19.19 -2.08 17.80
C ARG A 80 -18.53 -3.44 17.65
N GLU A 81 -19.28 -4.51 17.89
CA GLU A 81 -18.80 -5.84 17.52
C GLU A 81 -18.69 -5.94 15.99
N LEU A 82 -17.57 -6.47 15.52
CA LEU A 82 -17.27 -6.68 14.10
C LEU A 82 -17.05 -8.16 13.86
N GLU A 83 -17.66 -8.69 12.80
CA GLU A 83 -17.27 -9.99 12.27
C GLU A 83 -15.93 -9.81 11.53
N VAL A 84 -14.86 -10.39 12.05
CA VAL A 84 -13.54 -10.31 11.43
C VAL A 84 -13.10 -11.70 11.01
N GLU A 85 -12.94 -11.89 9.70
CA GLU A 85 -12.47 -13.12 9.10
C GLU A 85 -11.00 -12.97 8.69
N PHE A 86 -10.21 -14.00 9.00
CA PHE A 86 -8.79 -14.03 8.68
C PHE A 86 -8.49 -15.24 7.79
N GLU A 87 -7.96 -14.98 6.60
CA GLU A 87 -7.46 -15.99 5.67
C GLU A 87 -5.93 -15.89 5.59
N PHE A 88 -5.25 -17.01 5.35
CA PHE A 88 -3.81 -17.05 5.08
C PHE A 88 -3.60 -17.68 3.71
N ARG A 89 -3.04 -16.91 2.78
CA ARG A 89 -2.76 -17.39 1.42
C ARG A 89 -1.52 -16.71 0.83
N ALA A 90 -0.99 -17.30 -0.23
CA ALA A 90 0.02 -16.62 -1.04
C ALA A 90 -0.64 -15.41 -1.72
N LEU A 91 -0.15 -14.21 -1.41
CA LEU A 91 -0.62 -12.99 -2.07
C LEU A 91 0.02 -12.91 -3.46
N VAL A 92 -0.81 -12.73 -4.48
CA VAL A 92 -0.34 -12.57 -5.87
C VAL A 92 0.06 -11.12 -6.14
N GLU A 93 0.84 -10.93 -7.20
CA GLU A 93 1.16 -9.60 -7.71
C GLU A 93 -0.14 -8.83 -7.99
N GLY A 94 -0.26 -7.65 -7.40
CA GLY A 94 -1.47 -6.82 -7.48
C GLY A 94 -2.55 -7.08 -6.43
N ALA A 95 -2.23 -7.84 -5.38
CA ALA A 95 -3.07 -7.93 -4.18
C ALA A 95 -3.45 -6.53 -3.65
N ARG A 96 -4.70 -6.41 -3.19
CA ARG A 96 -5.27 -5.16 -2.65
C ARG A 96 -4.80 -4.92 -1.21
N THR A 97 -3.51 -4.65 -1.05
CA THR A 97 -2.91 -4.27 0.24
C THR A 97 -2.62 -2.77 0.26
N ILE A 98 -2.54 -2.20 1.47
CA ILE A 98 -2.18 -0.78 1.63
C ILE A 98 -0.75 -0.57 1.13
N GLU A 99 0.18 -1.47 1.44
CA GLU A 99 1.57 -1.39 0.95
C GLU A 99 1.63 -1.40 -0.59
N ALA A 100 0.85 -2.24 -1.25
CA ALA A 100 0.82 -2.30 -2.72
C ALA A 100 0.26 -0.99 -3.33
N LEU A 101 -0.76 -0.40 -2.70
CA LEU A 101 -1.31 0.90 -3.11
C LEU A 101 -0.23 2.00 -2.99
N GLU A 102 0.47 2.06 -1.86
CA GLU A 102 1.52 3.05 -1.61
C GLU A 102 2.72 2.91 -2.56
N GLN A 103 3.09 1.68 -2.90
CA GLN A 103 4.13 1.41 -3.90
C GLN A 103 3.72 1.91 -5.29
N ARG A 104 2.48 1.65 -5.71
CA ARG A 104 1.93 2.15 -6.99
C ARG A 104 1.91 3.67 -7.02
N GLU A 105 1.42 4.32 -5.96
CA GLU A 105 1.42 5.79 -5.86
C GLU A 105 2.83 6.37 -5.93
N SER A 106 3.79 5.74 -5.23
CA SER A 106 5.19 6.18 -5.23
C SER A 106 5.83 6.03 -6.61
N ALA A 107 5.54 4.95 -7.33
CA ALA A 107 6.00 4.73 -8.70
C ALA A 107 5.43 5.79 -9.65
N LEU A 108 4.13 6.09 -9.55
CA LEU A 108 3.48 7.14 -10.35
C LEU A 108 4.07 8.52 -10.07
N ARG A 109 4.31 8.87 -8.79
CA ARG A 109 4.97 10.15 -8.44
C ARG A 109 6.39 10.22 -9.01
N ALA A 110 7.16 9.13 -8.94
CA ALA A 110 8.50 9.09 -9.52
C ALA A 110 8.47 9.28 -11.04
N GLU A 111 7.50 8.69 -11.73
CA GLU A 111 7.31 8.86 -13.17
C GLU A 111 6.89 10.29 -13.54
N GLN A 112 5.97 10.89 -12.79
CA GLN A 112 5.57 12.29 -12.98
C GLN A 112 6.74 13.26 -12.77
N LEU A 113 7.58 13.02 -11.76
CA LEU A 113 8.80 13.80 -11.54
C LEU A 113 9.78 13.65 -12.71
N ARG A 114 9.99 12.43 -13.22
CA ARG A 114 10.83 12.18 -14.40
C ARG A 114 10.30 12.89 -15.65
N ALA A 115 9.00 12.83 -15.90
CA ALA A 115 8.36 13.51 -17.02
C ALA A 115 8.50 15.04 -16.90
N SER A 116 8.31 15.59 -15.70
CA SER A 116 8.52 17.01 -15.40
C SER A 116 9.95 17.46 -15.72
N TRP A 117 10.96 16.67 -15.33
CA TRP A 117 12.37 16.98 -15.63
C TRP A 117 12.68 16.96 -17.13
N LEU A 118 12.05 16.07 -17.91
CA LEU A 118 12.21 16.01 -19.36
C LEU A 118 11.51 17.17 -20.11
N THR A 119 10.52 17.79 -19.47
CA THR A 119 9.84 18.99 -19.98
C THR A 119 10.47 20.29 -19.52
N ASP A 120 11.34 20.27 -18.53
CA ASP A 120 12.09 21.45 -18.08
C ASP A 120 13.15 21.83 -19.15
N GLU A 121 12.97 23.00 -19.76
CA GLU A 121 13.82 23.53 -20.81
C GLU A 121 15.28 23.70 -20.35
N ARG A 122 15.53 23.94 -19.06
CA ARG A 122 16.89 24.04 -18.50
C ARG A 122 17.59 22.69 -18.44
N VAL A 123 16.84 21.62 -18.16
CA VAL A 123 17.36 20.24 -18.19
C VAL A 123 17.61 19.81 -19.63
N ARG A 124 16.70 20.13 -20.57
CA ARG A 124 16.93 19.90 -22.02
C ARG A 124 18.16 20.61 -22.55
N LEU A 125 18.36 21.88 -22.17
CA LEU A 125 19.54 22.63 -22.58
C LEU A 125 20.81 22.05 -21.97
N LEU A 126 20.80 21.58 -20.72
CA LEU A 126 21.94 20.89 -20.12
C LEU A 126 22.23 19.56 -20.82
N THR A 127 21.24 18.68 -21.01
CA THR A 127 21.44 17.40 -21.71
C THR A 127 21.82 17.58 -23.18
N GLY A 128 21.25 18.58 -23.88
CA GLY A 128 21.63 18.92 -25.24
C GLY A 128 23.01 19.56 -25.36
N VAL A 129 23.45 20.32 -24.36
CA VAL A 129 24.84 20.83 -24.28
C VAL A 129 25.82 19.68 -24.01
N PHE A 130 25.47 18.67 -23.22
CA PHE A 130 26.31 17.49 -23.01
C PHE A 130 26.45 16.66 -24.30
N ASP A 131 25.39 16.47 -25.08
CA ASP A 131 25.46 15.77 -26.39
C ASP A 131 26.36 16.51 -27.39
N VAL A 132 26.21 17.83 -27.50
CA VAL A 132 27.04 18.66 -28.42
C VAL A 132 28.50 18.71 -27.98
N THR A 133 28.79 18.57 -26.68
CA THR A 133 30.18 18.58 -26.20
C THR A 133 30.87 17.24 -26.46
N LEU A 134 30.15 16.12 -26.40
CA LEU A 134 30.73 14.80 -26.69
C LEU A 134 31.06 14.63 -28.17
N GLU A 135 30.18 15.02 -29.09
CA GLU A 135 30.48 14.94 -30.54
C GLU A 135 31.68 15.80 -30.94
N ARG A 136 31.90 16.92 -30.25
CA ARG A 136 33.03 17.82 -30.53
C ARG A 136 34.36 17.34 -29.95
N VAL A 137 34.33 16.71 -28.76
CA VAL A 137 35.54 16.12 -28.15
C VAL A 137 36.01 14.88 -28.92
N PHE A 138 35.11 14.09 -29.51
CA PHE A 138 35.48 12.95 -30.36
C PHE A 138 35.81 13.33 -31.82
N ALA A 139 35.53 14.56 -32.26
CA ALA A 139 35.90 15.05 -33.59
C ALA A 139 37.25 15.80 -33.62
N GLU A 140 37.87 16.07 -32.48
CA GLU A 140 39.21 16.67 -32.36
C GLU A 140 40.32 15.65 -32.05
N GLU A 141 40.01 14.34 -32.07
CA GLU A 141 40.98 13.23 -31.91
C GLU A 141 41.28 12.45 -33.22
N ASP A 142 41.12 13.06 -34.40
CA ASP A 142 41.62 12.54 -35.69
C ASP A 142 42.60 13.53 -36.37
#